data_AF-D6SUW3-F1
#
_entry.id   AF-D6SUW3-F1
#
_cell.length_a   1.000
_cell.length_b   1.000
_cell.length_c   1.000
_cell.angle_alpha   90.00
_cell.angle_beta   90.00
_cell.angle_gamma   90.00
#
_symmetry.space_group_name_H-M   'P 1'
#
loop_
_entity.id
_entity.type
_entity.pdbx_description
1 polymer ?
#
loop_
_entity_poly.entity_id
_entity_poly.type
_entity_poly.pdbx_seq_one_letter_code
_entity_poly.pdbx_strand_id
1 'polypeptide(L)'
;MLDRQIQDYLEWMNNAGYAPWTMAQHSQILNRLLDFVVLNSIPWERTFARDTLQAFKDHVQVKYAGFVLRGFMRYLHQNGIICLPPGALPEGRGRSKLQRAQLPRLYEEYLQFYTQTRQVGHVQIYRVRGTLSALNDYLQNQGMELKDLDVLHMDAFLAERNRKYAPETRIHERSGLRGFLRYLYLERQIL
;
A
#
# COMPACT_ATOMS: atom_id res chain seq x y z
N MET A 1 25.88 -5.60 -5.06
CA MET A 1 24.99 -4.49 -4.63
C MET A 1 23.53 -4.85 -4.83
N LEU A 2 23.10 -5.20 -6.05
CA LEU A 2 21.71 -5.58 -6.34
C LEU A 2 21.20 -6.79 -5.52
N ASP A 3 22.01 -7.84 -5.39
CA ASP A 3 21.66 -9.03 -4.59
C ASP A 3 21.27 -8.69 -3.14
N ARG A 4 22.13 -7.94 -2.42
CA ARG A 4 21.84 -7.46 -1.07
C ARG A 4 20.51 -6.69 -1.00
N GLN A 5 20.26 -5.81 -1.97
CA GLN A 5 19.03 -5.03 -2.01
C GLN A 5 17.79 -5.90 -2.24
N ILE A 6 17.91 -6.99 -3.00
CA ILE A 6 16.84 -7.97 -3.18
C ILE A 6 16.56 -8.68 -1.85
N GLN A 7 17.59 -9.09 -1.11
CA GLN A 7 17.42 -9.73 0.20
C GLN A 7 16.74 -8.79 1.21
N ASP A 8 17.24 -7.56 1.33
CA ASP A 8 16.67 -6.52 2.23
C ASP A 8 15.19 -6.25 1.91
N TYR A 9 14.84 -6.25 0.62
CA TYR A 9 13.45 -6.10 0.17
C TYR A 9 12.57 -7.31 0.52
N LEU A 10 13.06 -8.53 0.36
CA LEU A 10 12.31 -9.74 0.68
C LEU A 10 12.09 -9.88 2.19
N GLU A 11 13.09 -9.51 3.00
CA GLU A 11 12.97 -9.44 4.46
C GLU A 11 11.95 -8.36 4.87
N TRP A 12 11.99 -7.18 4.25
CA TRP A 12 10.96 -6.17 4.45
C TRP A 12 9.56 -6.67 4.08
N MET A 13 9.41 -7.43 2.98
CA MET A 13 8.12 -8.04 2.62
C MET A 13 7.65 -9.05 3.67
N ASN A 14 8.56 -9.83 4.24
CA ASN A 14 8.25 -10.75 5.33
C ASN A 14 7.70 -9.99 6.55
N ASN A 15 8.43 -8.97 7.00
CA ASN A 15 8.07 -8.15 8.15
C ASN A 15 6.79 -7.34 7.92
N ALA A 16 6.51 -6.96 6.67
CA ALA A 16 5.26 -6.30 6.30
C ALA A 16 4.06 -7.25 6.21
N GLY A 17 4.25 -8.57 6.38
CA GLY A 17 3.19 -9.58 6.43
C GLY A 17 2.63 -9.95 5.06
N TYR A 18 3.45 -9.94 4.01
CA TYR A 18 3.02 -10.43 2.70
C TYR A 18 2.84 -11.95 2.70
N ALA A 19 1.92 -12.46 1.88
CA ALA A 19 1.72 -13.89 1.75
C ALA A 19 2.99 -14.59 1.22
N PRO A 20 3.35 -15.78 1.73
CA PRO A 20 4.55 -16.52 1.30
C PRO A 20 4.61 -16.73 -0.22
N TRP A 21 3.47 -17.04 -0.84
CA TRP A 21 3.37 -17.16 -2.30
C TRP A 21 3.75 -15.86 -3.02
N THR A 22 3.31 -14.70 -2.51
CA THR A 22 3.65 -13.40 -3.10
C THR A 22 5.14 -13.12 -2.99
N MET A 23 5.74 -13.42 -1.85
CA MET A 23 7.19 -13.28 -1.64
C MET A 23 7.99 -14.19 -2.57
N ALA A 24 7.56 -15.45 -2.76
CA ALA A 24 8.20 -16.38 -3.67
C ALA A 24 8.18 -15.88 -5.13
N GLN A 25 7.04 -15.32 -5.57
CA GLN A 25 6.92 -14.72 -6.90
C GLN A 25 7.83 -13.49 -7.07
N HIS A 26 7.94 -12.66 -6.04
CA HIS A 26 8.85 -11.51 -6.06
C HIS A 26 10.31 -11.97 -6.11
N SER A 27 10.70 -12.92 -5.25
CA SER A 27 12.04 -13.50 -5.21
C SER A 27 12.45 -14.08 -6.57
N GLN A 28 11.58 -14.89 -7.19
CA GLN A 28 11.85 -15.50 -8.50
C GLN A 28 12.13 -14.47 -9.59
N ILE A 29 11.34 -13.40 -9.68
CA ILE A 29 11.52 -12.37 -10.71
C ILE A 29 12.75 -11.51 -10.42
N LEU A 30 13.02 -11.18 -9.16
CA LEU A 30 14.18 -10.37 -8.79
C LEU A 30 15.49 -11.13 -8.97
N ASN A 31 15.53 -12.43 -8.70
CA ASN A 31 16.70 -13.26 -8.99
C ASN A 31 16.94 -13.35 -10.50
N ARG A 32 15.88 -13.47 -11.32
CA ARG A 32 16.03 -13.37 -12.79
C ARG A 32 16.56 -12.02 -13.25
N LEU A 33 16.17 -10.93 -12.57
CA LEU A 33 16.73 -9.60 -12.86
C LEU A 33 18.22 -9.56 -12.52
N LEU A 34 18.62 -10.12 -11.37
CA LEU A 34 20.02 -10.24 -10.98
C LEU A 34 20.83 -11.01 -12.02
N ASP A 35 20.35 -12.18 -12.43
CA ASP A 35 20.99 -13.00 -13.47
C ASP A 35 21.12 -12.23 -14.79
N PHE A 36 20.06 -11.53 -15.20
CA PHE A 36 20.06 -10.72 -16.42
C PHE A 36 21.08 -9.58 -16.37
N VAL A 37 21.16 -8.86 -15.24
CA VAL A 37 22.11 -7.76 -15.05
C VAL A 37 23.55 -8.26 -15.03
N VAL A 38 23.81 -9.39 -14.37
CA VAL A 38 25.14 -10.02 -14.33
C VAL A 38 25.55 -10.51 -15.71
N LEU A 39 24.67 -11.24 -16.40
CA LEU A 39 24.95 -11.79 -17.74
C LEU A 39 25.26 -10.70 -18.75
N ASN A 40 24.54 -9.57 -18.70
CA ASN A 40 24.73 -8.45 -19.62
C ASN A 40 25.75 -7.41 -19.11
N SER A 41 26.44 -7.69 -18.00
CA SER A 41 27.41 -6.77 -17.37
C SER A 41 26.86 -5.35 -17.18
N ILE A 42 25.59 -5.25 -16.80
CA ILE A 42 24.90 -3.97 -16.63
C ILE A 42 25.32 -3.36 -15.28
N PRO A 43 25.83 -2.12 -15.26
CA PRO A 43 26.20 -1.46 -14.02
C PRO A 43 24.95 -1.13 -13.18
N TRP A 44 25.14 -1.00 -11.87
CA TRP A 44 24.06 -0.74 -10.90
C TRP A 44 23.23 0.49 -11.29
N GLU A 45 23.88 1.57 -11.71
CA GLU A 45 23.26 2.86 -12.06
C GLU A 45 22.33 2.73 -13.27
N ARG A 46 22.60 1.79 -14.17
CA ARG A 46 21.79 1.52 -15.36
C ARG A 46 20.74 0.44 -15.15
N THR A 47 20.80 -0.30 -14.05
CA THR A 47 19.88 -1.42 -13.78
C THR A 47 18.42 -0.99 -13.82
N PHE A 48 18.13 0.23 -13.34
CA PHE A 48 16.77 0.79 -13.26
C PHE A 48 16.43 1.74 -14.41
N ALA A 49 17.29 1.82 -15.43
CA ALA A 49 17.03 2.60 -16.62
C ALA A 49 15.88 1.99 -17.43
N ARG A 50 15.10 2.83 -18.11
CA ARG A 50 13.87 2.43 -18.79
C ARG A 50 14.13 1.39 -19.89
N ASP A 51 15.20 1.57 -20.64
CA ASP A 51 15.70 0.64 -21.67
C ASP A 51 16.05 -0.71 -21.08
N THR A 52 16.83 -0.75 -19.99
CA THR A 52 17.21 -1.98 -19.29
C THR A 52 16.01 -2.74 -18.75
N LEU A 53 15.09 -2.06 -18.07
CA LEU A 53 13.89 -2.69 -17.52
C LEU A 53 12.95 -3.21 -18.62
N GLN A 54 12.89 -2.52 -19.76
CA GLN A 54 12.11 -2.96 -20.91
C GLN A 54 12.73 -4.19 -21.56
N ALA A 55 14.04 -4.18 -21.81
CA ALA A 55 14.78 -5.34 -22.32
C ALA A 55 14.63 -6.57 -21.40
N PHE A 56 14.70 -6.38 -20.09
CA PHE A 56 14.46 -7.46 -19.12
C PHE A 56 13.02 -8.01 -19.20
N LYS A 57 12.01 -7.13 -19.29
CA LYS A 57 10.61 -7.56 -19.43
C LYS A 57 10.39 -8.36 -20.72
N ASP A 58 11.02 -7.94 -21.81
CA ASP A 58 10.94 -8.61 -23.11
C ASP A 58 11.69 -9.95 -23.10
N HIS A 59 12.77 -10.06 -22.31
CA HIS A 59 13.50 -11.30 -22.07
C HIS A 59 12.72 -12.32 -21.24
N VAL A 60 12.11 -11.88 -20.13
CA VAL A 60 11.42 -12.79 -19.19
C VAL A 60 10.00 -13.11 -19.63
N GLN A 61 9.32 -12.23 -20.38
CA GLN A 61 7.95 -12.38 -20.87
C GLN A 61 6.89 -12.75 -19.80
N VAL A 62 7.16 -12.44 -18.55
CA VAL A 62 6.23 -12.70 -17.44
C VAL A 62 5.33 -11.48 -17.22
N LYS A 63 4.01 -11.67 -17.37
CA LYS A 63 3.00 -10.60 -17.26
C LYS A 63 3.09 -9.77 -15.97
N TYR A 64 3.46 -10.40 -14.85
CA TYR A 64 3.56 -9.73 -13.54
C TYR A 64 4.94 -9.16 -13.22
N ALA A 65 5.96 -9.35 -14.07
CA ALA A 65 7.32 -8.84 -13.83
C ALA A 65 7.31 -7.32 -13.64
N GLY A 66 6.51 -6.59 -14.44
CA GLY A 66 6.36 -5.14 -14.28
C GLY A 66 5.74 -4.72 -12.94
N PHE A 67 4.94 -5.56 -12.29
CA PHE A 67 4.42 -5.27 -10.95
C PHE A 67 5.50 -5.44 -9.87
N VAL A 68 6.27 -6.55 -9.95
CA VAL A 68 7.38 -6.83 -9.03
C VAL A 68 8.44 -5.74 -9.09
N LEU A 69 8.89 -5.38 -10.31
CA LEU A 69 9.91 -4.34 -10.51
C LEU A 69 9.46 -2.99 -9.94
N ARG A 70 8.19 -2.61 -10.14
CA ARG A 70 7.64 -1.37 -9.56
C ARG A 70 7.61 -1.39 -8.03
N GLY A 71 7.25 -2.53 -7.44
CA GLY A 71 7.26 -2.70 -5.98
C GLY A 71 8.67 -2.56 -5.41
N PHE A 72 9.64 -3.20 -6.04
CA PHE A 72 11.04 -3.18 -5.64
C PHE A 72 11.66 -1.78 -5.80
N MET A 73 11.53 -1.16 -6.98
CA MET A 73 12.04 0.20 -7.21
C MET A 73 11.44 1.24 -6.26
N ARG A 74 10.16 1.09 -5.90
CA ARG A 74 9.53 1.94 -4.91
C ARG A 74 10.17 1.78 -3.53
N TYR A 75 10.42 0.55 -3.10
CA TYR A 75 11.10 0.29 -1.84
C TYR A 75 12.49 0.94 -1.81
N LEU A 76 13.28 0.76 -2.87
CA LEU A 76 14.61 1.36 -2.97
C LEU A 76 14.57 2.89 -2.92
N HIS A 77 13.63 3.50 -3.62
CA HIS A 77 13.45 4.95 -3.61
C HIS A 77 13.00 5.49 -2.24
N GLN A 78 12.07 4.81 -1.57
CA GLN A 78 11.58 5.22 -0.25
C GLN A 78 12.64 5.14 0.84
N ASN A 79 13.61 4.23 0.70
CA ASN A 79 14.75 4.10 1.61
C ASN A 79 15.97 4.94 1.19
N GLY A 80 15.85 5.80 0.16
CA GLY A 80 16.93 6.67 -0.29
C GLY A 80 18.09 5.97 -1.00
N ILE A 81 17.93 4.70 -1.40
CA ILE A 81 18.98 3.90 -2.05
C ILE A 81 19.14 4.28 -3.52
N ILE A 82 18.04 4.65 -4.19
CA ILE A 82 18.04 5.14 -5.57
C ILE A 82 17.26 6.45 -5.66
N CYS A 83 17.75 7.35 -6.51
CA CYS A 83 17.01 8.55 -6.90
C CYS A 83 16.30 8.27 -8.23
N LEU A 84 14.96 8.28 -8.22
CA LEU A 84 14.15 8.10 -9.41
C LEU A 84 13.60 9.45 -9.85
N PRO A 85 13.61 9.78 -11.15
CA PRO A 85 13.04 11.02 -11.61
C PRO A 85 11.53 11.07 -11.32
N PRO A 86 10.96 12.28 -11.10
CA PRO A 86 9.52 12.45 -10.92
C PRO A 86 8.75 11.81 -12.07
N GLY A 87 7.77 10.94 -11.75
CA GLY A 87 6.95 10.23 -12.75
C GLY A 87 7.55 8.93 -13.31
N ALA A 88 8.79 8.55 -12.96
CA ALA A 88 9.40 7.29 -13.41
C ALA A 88 8.69 6.03 -12.88
N LEU A 89 8.09 6.14 -11.69
CA LEU A 89 7.09 5.19 -11.23
C LEU A 89 5.74 5.75 -11.69
N PRO A 90 4.94 5.01 -12.50
CA PRO A 90 3.56 5.44 -12.73
C PRO A 90 2.93 5.62 -11.36
N GLU A 91 2.20 6.71 -11.16
CA GLU A 91 1.40 6.92 -9.97
C GLU A 91 0.52 5.69 -9.78
N GLY A 92 1.03 4.75 -8.99
CA GLY A 92 0.34 3.51 -8.76
C GLY A 92 -0.95 3.92 -8.08
N ARG A 93 -2.09 3.39 -8.55
CA ARG A 93 -3.32 3.26 -7.77
C ARG A 93 -3.12 2.33 -6.56
N GLY A 94 -2.03 2.51 -5.84
CA GLY A 94 -1.45 1.54 -4.94
C GLY A 94 -0.58 2.24 -3.91
N ARG A 95 -1.11 2.34 -2.71
CA ARG A 95 -0.44 2.66 -1.45
C ARG A 95 0.10 4.06 -1.23
N SER A 96 0.64 4.74 -2.25
CA SER A 96 1.42 5.96 -2.01
C SER A 96 0.59 7.22 -1.76
N LYS A 97 -0.55 7.43 -2.42
CA LYS A 97 -1.34 8.66 -2.21
C LYS A 97 -2.02 8.65 -0.84
N LEU A 98 -2.52 7.48 -0.45
CA LEU A 98 -3.19 7.22 0.84
C LEU A 98 -2.24 7.18 2.05
N GLN A 99 -0.98 6.80 1.86
CA GLN A 99 0.06 6.93 2.90
C GLN A 99 0.59 8.36 3.03
N ARG A 100 0.56 9.17 1.95
CA ARG A 100 1.11 10.54 1.95
C ARG A 100 0.11 11.62 2.34
N ALA A 101 -1.18 11.41 2.10
CA ALA A 101 -2.20 12.29 2.67
C ALA A 101 -2.20 12.06 4.19
N GLN A 102 -1.73 13.07 4.94
CA GLN A 102 -1.97 13.11 6.38
C GLN A 102 -3.48 13.21 6.56
N LEU A 103 -4.07 12.22 7.22
CA LEU A 103 -5.46 12.34 7.64
C LEU A 103 -5.54 13.37 8.78
N PRO A 104 -6.71 13.97 9.02
CA PRO A 104 -6.89 14.79 10.20
C PRO A 104 -6.47 14.03 11.45
N ARG A 105 -5.89 14.77 12.41
CA ARG A 105 -5.20 14.23 13.59
C ARG A 105 -5.95 13.08 14.30
N LEU A 106 -7.27 13.19 14.43
CA LEU A 106 -8.11 12.19 15.08
C LEU A 106 -8.06 10.80 14.40
N TYR A 107 -8.00 10.76 13.07
CA TYR A 107 -7.86 9.51 12.33
C TYR A 107 -6.46 8.90 12.51
N GLU A 108 -5.41 9.72 12.54
CA GLU A 108 -4.04 9.27 12.78
C GLU A 108 -3.89 8.69 14.20
N GLU A 109 -4.48 9.35 15.19
CA GLU A 109 -4.50 8.88 16.59
C GLU A 109 -5.19 7.51 16.70
N TYR A 110 -6.29 7.29 15.97
CA TYR A 110 -6.91 5.97 15.91
C TYR A 110 -6.00 4.93 15.23
N LEU A 111 -5.33 5.27 14.12
CA LEU A 111 -4.43 4.33 13.45
C LEU A 111 -3.25 3.91 14.35
N GLN A 112 -2.73 4.83 15.16
CA GLN A 112 -1.71 4.53 16.18
C GLN A 112 -2.28 3.61 17.26
N PHE A 113 -3.44 3.94 17.83
CA PHE A 113 -4.14 3.11 18.82
C PHE A 113 -4.41 1.70 18.28
N TYR A 114 -4.91 1.59 17.05
CA TYR A 114 -5.23 0.32 16.39
C TYR A 114 -3.98 -0.53 16.18
N THR A 115 -2.85 0.10 15.82
CA THR A 115 -1.55 -0.57 15.67
C THR A 115 -1.07 -1.15 17.00
N GLN A 116 -1.13 -0.37 18.07
CA GLN A 116 -0.63 -0.75 19.40
C GLN A 116 -1.51 -1.82 20.05
N THR A 117 -2.83 -1.72 19.95
CA THR A 117 -3.77 -2.60 20.66
C THR A 117 -4.02 -3.94 19.98
N ARG A 118 -3.90 -4.01 18.65
CA ARG A 118 -4.30 -5.19 17.87
C ARG A 118 -3.14 -5.95 17.25
N GLN A 119 -1.89 -5.47 17.42
CA GLN A 119 -0.69 -6.03 16.79
C GLN A 119 -0.89 -6.31 15.29
N VAL A 120 -1.61 -5.41 14.62
CA VAL A 120 -2.01 -5.59 13.23
C VAL A 120 -0.85 -5.30 12.30
N GLY A 121 -0.67 -6.17 11.30
CA GLY A 121 0.34 -5.97 10.27
C GLY A 121 0.09 -4.72 9.43
N HIS A 122 1.16 -4.21 8.80
CA HIS A 122 1.13 -3.00 7.97
C HIS A 122 0.05 -3.00 6.87
N VAL A 123 -0.26 -4.17 6.29
CA VAL A 123 -1.30 -4.31 5.26
C VAL A 123 -2.69 -3.96 5.80
N GLN A 124 -2.99 -4.35 7.04
CA GLN A 124 -4.28 -4.09 7.66
C GLN A 124 -4.43 -2.61 8.01
N ILE A 125 -3.39 -1.99 8.58
CA ILE A 125 -3.34 -0.54 8.84
C ILE A 125 -3.57 0.23 7.54
N TYR A 126 -2.92 -0.18 6.45
CA TYR A 126 -3.11 0.45 5.15
C TYR A 126 -4.56 0.36 4.65
N ARG A 127 -5.19 -0.81 4.77
CA ARG A 127 -6.60 -0.99 4.37
C ARG A 127 -7.52 -0.10 5.19
N VAL A 128 -7.34 -0.07 6.52
CA VAL A 128 -8.13 0.77 7.42
C VAL A 128 -7.94 2.25 7.08
N ARG A 129 -6.71 2.72 6.89
CA ARG A 129 -6.42 4.10 6.43
C ARG A 129 -7.11 4.41 5.10
N GLY A 130 -7.10 3.45 4.17
CA GLY A 130 -7.87 3.46 2.92
C GLY A 130 -9.34 3.79 3.09
N THR A 131 -9.96 3.17 4.09
CA THR A 131 -11.37 3.35 4.41
C THR A 131 -11.62 4.68 5.13
N LEU A 132 -10.76 5.05 6.07
CA LEU A 132 -10.88 6.30 6.83
C LEU A 132 -10.68 7.54 5.96
N SER A 133 -9.76 7.50 5.01
CA SER A 133 -9.57 8.60 4.05
C SER A 133 -10.83 8.88 3.25
N ALA A 134 -11.48 7.85 2.73
CA ALA A 134 -12.68 8.06 1.95
C ALA A 134 -13.89 8.42 2.81
N LEU A 135 -13.93 7.98 4.07
CA LEU A 135 -14.92 8.48 5.02
C LEU A 135 -14.72 9.98 5.24
N ASN A 136 -13.49 10.44 5.44
CA ASN A 136 -13.18 11.86 5.54
C ASN A 136 -13.60 12.63 4.27
N ASP A 137 -13.28 12.11 3.08
CA ASP A 137 -13.67 12.73 1.81
C ASP A 137 -15.21 12.80 1.67
N TYR A 138 -15.92 11.74 2.08
CA TYR A 138 -17.38 11.71 2.11
C TYR A 138 -17.95 12.78 3.04
N LEU A 139 -17.44 12.91 4.27
CA LEU A 139 -17.90 13.92 5.22
C LEU A 139 -17.64 15.34 4.71
N GLN A 140 -16.45 15.58 4.13
CA GLN A 140 -16.13 16.88 3.52
C GLN A 140 -17.07 17.22 2.36
N ASN A 141 -17.38 16.27 1.49
CA ASN A 141 -18.29 16.47 0.36
C ASN A 141 -19.73 16.78 0.81
N GLN A 142 -20.14 16.26 1.98
CA GLN A 142 -21.45 16.51 2.56
C GLN A 142 -21.47 17.72 3.51
N GLY A 143 -20.33 18.37 3.75
CA GLY A 143 -20.21 19.46 4.71
C GLY A 143 -20.47 19.06 6.17
N MET A 144 -20.21 17.79 6.51
CA MET A 144 -20.51 17.20 7.81
C MET A 144 -19.25 17.02 8.66
N GLU A 145 -19.40 17.08 9.97
CA GLU A 145 -18.38 16.65 10.93
C GLU A 145 -18.63 15.21 11.41
N LEU A 146 -17.62 14.61 12.05
CA LEU A 146 -17.75 13.27 12.61
C LEU A 146 -18.87 13.14 13.65
N LYS A 147 -19.22 14.22 14.36
CA LYS A 147 -20.29 14.24 15.37
C LYS A 147 -21.70 14.17 14.76
N ASP A 148 -21.84 14.53 13.48
CA ASP A 148 -23.12 14.56 12.76
C ASP A 148 -23.43 13.20 12.11
N LEU A 149 -22.59 12.20 12.39
CA LEU A 149 -22.55 10.92 11.70
C LEU A 149 -23.58 9.97 12.30
N ASP A 150 -24.64 9.68 11.54
CA ASP A 150 -25.68 8.73 11.91
C ASP A 150 -25.62 7.44 11.08
N VAL A 151 -26.55 6.52 11.37
CA VAL A 151 -26.65 5.23 10.68
C VAL A 151 -26.98 5.41 9.19
N LEU A 152 -27.78 6.42 8.82
CA LEU A 152 -28.19 6.66 7.44
C LEU A 152 -27.01 7.12 6.57
N HIS A 153 -26.21 8.06 7.09
CA HIS A 153 -25.00 8.53 6.40
C HIS A 153 -23.96 7.41 6.27
N MET A 154 -23.84 6.54 7.28
CA MET A 154 -22.96 5.39 7.21
C MET A 154 -23.40 4.35 6.18
N ASP A 155 -24.69 4.07 6.09
CA ASP A 155 -25.23 3.16 5.09
C ASP A 155 -25.09 3.74 3.67
N ALA A 156 -25.32 5.04 3.50
CA ALA A 156 -25.12 5.74 2.24
C ALA A 156 -23.65 5.70 1.78
N PHE A 157 -22.72 6.04 2.67
CA PHE A 157 -21.28 5.94 2.43
C PHE A 157 -20.87 4.51 2.05
N LEU A 158 -21.32 3.51 2.81
CA LEU A 158 -21.01 2.11 2.53
C LEU A 158 -21.60 1.65 1.20
N ALA A 159 -22.81 2.09 0.84
CA ALA A 159 -23.44 1.74 -0.43
C ALA A 159 -22.66 2.33 -1.62
N GLU A 160 -22.25 3.58 -1.53
CA GLU A 160 -21.45 4.24 -2.56
C GLU A 160 -20.08 3.57 -2.73
N ARG A 161 -19.37 3.37 -1.61
CA ARG A 161 -18.03 2.80 -1.60
C ARG A 161 -18.00 1.33 -2.04
N ASN A 162 -18.94 0.51 -1.56
CA ASN A 162 -18.94 -0.94 -1.81
C ASN A 162 -19.46 -1.33 -3.19
N ARG A 163 -20.02 -0.39 -3.97
CA ARG A 163 -20.63 -0.66 -5.29
C ARG A 163 -19.71 -1.45 -6.22
N LYS A 164 -18.39 -1.27 -6.13
CA LYS A 164 -17.39 -1.90 -7.00
C LYS A 164 -16.54 -2.97 -6.33
N TYR A 165 -16.77 -3.26 -5.04
CA TYR A 165 -15.94 -4.19 -4.27
C TYR A 165 -16.57 -5.58 -4.15
N ALA A 166 -15.72 -6.61 -4.12
CA ALA A 166 -16.10 -7.99 -3.86
C ALA A 166 -16.56 -8.18 -2.41
N PRO A 167 -17.46 -9.14 -2.10
CA PRO A 167 -18.05 -9.33 -0.77
C PRO A 167 -17.02 -9.40 0.37
N GLU A 168 -15.92 -10.14 0.18
CA GLU A 168 -14.86 -10.28 1.16
C GLU A 168 -14.19 -8.93 1.50
N THR A 169 -14.01 -8.07 0.50
CA THR A 169 -13.49 -6.71 0.70
C THR A 169 -14.46 -5.87 1.55
N ARG A 170 -15.77 -6.00 1.31
CA ARG A 170 -16.80 -5.28 2.07
C ARG A 170 -16.79 -5.64 3.56
N ILE A 171 -16.52 -6.91 3.89
CA ILE A 171 -16.41 -7.39 5.27
C ILE A 171 -15.23 -6.72 5.98
N HIS A 172 -14.07 -6.66 5.32
CA HIS A 172 -12.89 -6.00 5.89
C HIS A 172 -13.08 -4.51 6.09
N GLU A 173 -13.74 -3.82 5.15
CA GLU A 173 -14.04 -2.39 5.28
C GLU A 173 -14.99 -2.12 6.45
N ARG A 174 -16.06 -2.90 6.58
CA ARG A 174 -16.99 -2.80 7.71
C ARG A 174 -16.32 -3.06 9.05
N SER A 175 -15.43 -4.05 9.12
CA SER A 175 -14.67 -4.36 10.35
C SER A 175 -13.77 -3.20 10.77
N GLY A 176 -13.04 -2.61 9.82
CA GLY A 176 -12.21 -1.43 10.07
C GLY A 176 -13.02 -0.23 10.57
N LEU A 177 -14.15 0.07 9.92
CA LEU A 177 -15.04 1.17 10.32
C LEU A 177 -15.65 0.94 11.70
N ARG A 178 -16.10 -0.28 12.00
CA ARG A 178 -16.65 -0.61 13.32
C ARG A 178 -15.61 -0.40 14.42
N GLY A 179 -14.36 -0.75 14.16
CA GLY A 179 -13.26 -0.47 15.07
C GLY A 179 -13.08 1.02 15.33
N PHE A 180 -13.16 1.85 14.28
CA PHE A 180 -13.03 3.29 14.39
C PHE A 180 -14.20 3.94 15.13
N LEU A 181 -15.45 3.59 14.77
CA LEU A 181 -16.64 4.12 15.44
C LEU A 181 -16.65 3.76 16.94
N ARG A 182 -16.22 2.54 17.28
CA ARG A 182 -16.06 2.14 18.69
C ARG A 182 -15.02 2.99 19.41
N TYR A 183 -13.91 3.32 18.76
CA TYR A 183 -12.88 4.21 19.32
C TYR A 183 -13.42 5.63 19.53
N LEU A 184 -14.17 6.17 18.57
CA LEU A 184 -14.80 7.49 18.69
C LEU A 184 -15.79 7.55 19.87
N TYR A 185 -16.60 6.51 20.05
CA TYR A 185 -17.58 6.42 21.14
C TYR A 185 -16.91 6.21 22.49
N LEU A 186 -16.10 5.14 22.65
CA LEU A 186 -15.58 4.74 23.97
C LEU A 186 -14.39 5.59 24.42
N GLU A 187 -13.40 5.77 23.56
CA GLU A 187 -12.12 6.38 23.93
C GLU A 187 -12.12 7.90 23.79
N ARG A 188 -12.97 8.45 22.92
CA ARG A 188 -12.98 9.88 22.59
C ARG A 188 -14.24 10.62 22.98
N GLN A 189 -15.35 9.93 23.27
CA GLN A 189 -16.62 10.54 23.65
C GLN A 189 -17.09 11.62 22.64
N ILE A 190 -16.86 11.36 21.35
CA ILE A 190 -17.23 12.28 20.25
C ILE A 190 -18.59 11.92 19.64
N LEU A 191 -18.90 10.62 19.61
CA LEU A 191 -20.16 10.04 19.14
C LEU A 191 -21.06 9.65 20.32
#